data_AF-A0A7S2HDX6-F1
#
_entry.id   AF-A0A7S2HDX6-F1
#
_cell.length_a   1.000
_cell.length_b   1.000
_cell.length_c   1.000
_cell.angle_alpha   90.00
_cell.angle_beta   90.00
_cell.angle_gamma   90.00
#
_symmetry.space_group_name_H-M   'P 1'
#
loop_
_entity.id
_entity.type
_entity.pdbx_description
1 polymer ?
#
loop_
_entity_poly.entity_id
_entity_poly.type
_entity_poly.pdbx_seq_one_letter_code
_entity_poly.pdbx_strand_id
1 'polypeptide(L)'
;GASGAAGAEAPPPDALALPPVRQGWQGRITLARSSQRYLNLHASLLAGKVQCVELALRSAAGSGGVLNISHRVPFDDLARRVHGAVLNLLPLGSLDTGAYEEYAMYFRSKKRCGVAKLDDNESLYVVPPCPEAQDLIRALEAASPQGQPLPRNALLGVIAPNPERSVNAGAAAPLPARAPAPAAPA
;
A
#
# COMPACT_ATOMS: atom_id res chain seq x y z
N GLY A 1 42.02 -52.54 -3.27
CA GLY A 1 40.59 -52.48 -3.63
C GLY A 1 40.00 -51.21 -3.06
N ALA A 2 39.21 -50.51 -3.88
CA ALA A 2 38.24 -49.44 -3.57
C ALA A 2 38.75 -48.16 -2.85
N SER A 3 38.70 -47.00 -3.53
CA SER A 3 37.68 -45.92 -3.38
C SER A 3 37.95 -44.98 -2.19
N GLY A 4 37.92 -43.66 -2.27
CA GLY A 4 37.54 -42.72 -3.31
C GLY A 4 37.20 -41.36 -2.67
N ALA A 5 37.55 -40.28 -3.39
CA ALA A 5 36.90 -38.96 -3.48
C ALA A 5 36.67 -38.02 -2.26
N ALA A 6 36.71 -36.73 -2.65
CA ALA A 6 36.17 -35.51 -2.04
C ALA A 6 36.98 -34.92 -0.87
N GLY A 7 37.69 -33.79 -1.03
CA GLY A 7 37.21 -32.57 -1.70
C GLY A 7 36.26 -31.81 -0.77
N ALA A 8 36.76 -31.38 0.39
CA ALA A 8 36.05 -30.44 1.25
C ALA A 8 36.50 -29.03 0.86
N GLU A 9 35.78 -28.48 -0.12
CA GLU A 9 35.81 -27.07 -0.49
C GLU A 9 35.42 -26.21 0.72
N ALA A 10 36.29 -25.25 1.05
CA ALA A 10 36.02 -24.28 2.10
C ALA A 10 34.79 -23.42 1.71
N PRO A 11 33.88 -23.11 2.65
CA PRO A 11 32.77 -22.22 2.36
C PRO A 11 33.31 -20.82 2.00
N PRO A 12 32.74 -20.14 0.99
CA PRO A 12 33.22 -18.83 0.56
C PRO A 12 33.09 -17.79 1.68
N PRO A 13 34.11 -16.97 1.93
CA PRO A 13 34.00 -15.81 2.81
C PRO A 13 33.19 -14.71 2.10
N ASP A 14 32.40 -13.96 2.86
CA ASP A 14 31.69 -12.77 2.41
C ASP A 14 30.54 -12.98 1.41
N ALA A 15 29.54 -13.78 1.80
CA ALA A 15 28.18 -13.34 1.51
C ALA A 15 27.92 -12.10 2.37
N LEU A 16 28.11 -10.91 1.79
CA LEU A 16 27.65 -9.63 2.31
C LEU A 16 26.34 -9.86 3.07
N ALA A 17 26.42 -9.82 4.40
CA ALA A 17 25.26 -9.92 5.26
C ALA A 17 24.40 -8.69 4.94
N LEU A 18 23.46 -8.85 4.01
CA LEU A 18 22.41 -7.88 3.78
C LEU A 18 21.83 -7.57 5.16
N PRO A 19 21.70 -6.28 5.53
CA PRO A 19 21.14 -5.92 6.82
C PRO A 19 19.83 -6.69 6.98
N PRO A 20 19.53 -7.26 8.15
CA PRO A 20 18.31 -8.02 8.36
C PRO A 20 17.16 -7.10 7.95
N VAL A 21 16.53 -7.39 6.82
CA VAL A 21 15.31 -6.72 6.39
C VAL A 21 14.35 -7.02 7.53
N ARG A 22 14.09 -6.03 8.40
CA ARG A 22 13.13 -6.19 9.48
C ARG A 22 11.89 -6.79 8.84
N GLN A 23 11.52 -8.00 9.26
CA GLN A 23 10.55 -8.84 8.58
C GLN A 23 9.18 -8.15 8.61
N GLY A 24 8.98 -7.21 7.69
CA GLY A 24 7.68 -6.73 7.31
C GLY A 24 6.91 -7.89 6.69
N TRP A 25 5.59 -7.85 6.81
CA TRP A 25 4.72 -8.81 6.13
C TRP A 25 5.08 -8.87 4.64
N GLN A 26 5.11 -10.08 4.08
CA GLN A 26 5.25 -10.32 2.66
C GLN A 26 4.20 -11.32 2.22
N GLY A 27 3.63 -11.13 1.03
CA GLY A 27 2.60 -12.02 0.54
C GLY A 27 2.21 -11.73 -0.90
N ARG A 28 1.11 -12.35 -1.32
CA ARG A 28 0.58 -12.23 -2.67
C ARG A 28 -0.69 -11.40 -2.63
N ILE A 29 -0.82 -10.48 -3.56
CA ILE A 29 -2.03 -9.69 -3.78
C ILE A 29 -2.37 -9.76 -5.26
N THR A 30 -3.63 -10.05 -5.57
CA THR A 30 -4.13 -10.00 -6.94
C THR A 30 -4.98 -8.75 -7.11
N LEU A 31 -4.62 -7.91 -8.08
CA LEU A 31 -5.40 -6.74 -8.46
C LEU A 31 -6.22 -7.05 -9.72
N ALA A 32 -7.39 -6.46 -9.83
CA ALA A 32 -8.13 -6.40 -11.08
C ALA A 32 -8.52 -4.95 -11.40
N ARG A 33 -8.58 -4.63 -12.68
CA ARG A 33 -9.11 -3.36 -13.21
C ARG A 33 -10.26 -3.71 -14.13
N SER A 34 -11.44 -3.16 -13.85
CA SER A 34 -12.66 -3.37 -14.64
C SER A 34 -12.97 -4.85 -14.93
N SER A 35 -12.64 -5.75 -13.98
CA SER A 35 -12.97 -7.18 -13.99
C SER A 35 -12.44 -8.01 -15.17
N GLN A 36 -11.57 -7.46 -16.02
CA GLN A 36 -11.12 -8.15 -17.24
C GLN A 36 -9.63 -8.50 -17.26
N ARG A 37 -8.82 -7.95 -16.35
CA ARG A 37 -7.39 -8.26 -16.32
C ARG A 37 -6.85 -8.35 -14.91
N TYR A 38 -6.50 -9.57 -14.51
CA TYR A 38 -5.85 -9.86 -13.24
C TYR A 38 -4.37 -9.57 -13.32
N LEU A 39 -3.83 -9.03 -12.23
CA LEU A 39 -2.42 -8.75 -12.04
C LEU A 39 -1.99 -9.37 -10.72
N ASN A 40 -1.16 -10.41 -10.78
CA ASN A 40 -0.63 -11.04 -9.58
C ASN A 40 0.65 -10.33 -9.15
N LEU A 41 0.67 -9.92 -7.88
CA LEU A 41 1.75 -9.14 -7.32
C LEU A 41 2.32 -9.86 -6.10
N HIS A 42 3.64 -9.77 -5.99
CA HIS A 42 4.32 -9.92 -4.72
C HIS A 42 4.29 -8.58 -3.99
N ALA A 43 3.76 -8.57 -2.77
CA ALA A 43 3.62 -7.39 -1.93
C ALA A 43 4.51 -7.53 -0.68
N SER A 44 5.28 -6.49 -0.36
CA SER A 44 6.06 -6.42 0.88
C SER A 44 5.80 -5.13 1.64
N LEU A 45 5.60 -5.24 2.95
CA LEU A 45 5.34 -4.10 3.83
C LEU A 45 6.63 -3.30 4.06
N LEU A 46 6.63 -2.05 3.61
CA LEU A 46 7.75 -1.12 3.78
C LEU A 46 7.59 -0.28 5.05
N ALA A 47 6.37 0.17 5.34
CA ALA A 47 6.07 1.02 6.49
C ALA A 47 4.63 0.86 6.96
N GLY A 48 4.39 1.16 8.24
CA GLY A 48 3.06 1.17 8.85
C GLY A 48 2.67 -0.16 9.51
N LYS A 49 1.36 -0.41 9.60
CA LYS A 49 0.76 -1.46 10.42
C LYS A 49 0.42 -2.71 9.60
N VAL A 50 0.83 -3.89 10.08
CA VAL A 50 0.46 -5.17 9.46
C VAL A 50 -1.06 -5.38 9.47
N GLN A 51 -1.77 -4.85 10.47
CA GLN A 51 -3.24 -4.95 10.56
C GLN A 51 -3.96 -4.32 9.36
N CYS A 52 -3.41 -3.23 8.79
CA CYS A 52 -3.95 -2.65 7.56
C CYS A 52 -3.80 -3.61 6.38
N VAL A 53 -2.70 -4.36 6.33
CA VAL A 53 -2.47 -5.36 5.29
C VAL A 53 -3.40 -6.56 5.46
N GLU A 54 -3.61 -7.02 6.70
CA GLU A 54 -4.58 -8.08 7.00
C GLU A 54 -6.02 -7.68 6.60
N LEU A 55 -6.39 -6.41 6.77
CA LEU A 55 -7.65 -5.88 6.27
C LEU A 55 -7.72 -6.00 4.74
N ALA A 56 -6.66 -5.64 4.03
CA ALA A 56 -6.61 -5.78 2.58
C ALA A 56 -6.76 -7.24 2.13
N LEU A 57 -6.09 -8.18 2.80
CA LEU A 57 -6.22 -9.61 2.51
C LEU A 57 -7.62 -10.14 2.83
N ARG A 58 -8.24 -9.70 3.92
CA ARG A 58 -9.61 -10.08 4.29
C ARG A 58 -10.62 -9.57 3.27
N SER A 59 -10.46 -8.33 2.82
CA SER A 59 -11.29 -7.74 1.76
C SER A 59 -11.14 -8.50 0.44
N ALA A 60 -9.90 -8.85 0.07
CA ALA A 60 -9.62 -9.68 -1.09
C ALA A 60 -10.30 -11.05 -0.96
N ALA A 61 -10.19 -11.71 0.20
CA ALA A 61 -10.82 -13.01 0.45
C ALA A 61 -12.35 -12.96 0.28
N GLY A 62 -12.99 -11.86 0.71
CA GLY A 62 -14.42 -11.61 0.47
C GLY A 62 -14.79 -11.37 -1.00
N SER A 63 -13.81 -11.06 -1.84
CA SER A 63 -13.97 -10.70 -3.26
C SER A 63 -13.32 -11.74 -4.20
N GLY A 64 -13.25 -13.01 -3.78
CA GLY A 64 -12.68 -14.09 -4.60
C GLY A 64 -11.15 -14.07 -4.70
N GLY A 65 -10.47 -13.46 -3.71
CA GLY A 65 -9.02 -13.32 -3.65
C GLY A 65 -8.48 -12.11 -4.42
N VAL A 66 -9.33 -11.19 -4.88
CA VAL A 66 -8.96 -10.12 -5.80
C VAL A 66 -9.40 -8.75 -5.27
N LEU A 67 -8.50 -7.78 -5.30
CA LEU A 67 -8.80 -6.38 -5.02
C LEU A 67 -9.12 -5.64 -6.32
N ASN A 68 -10.36 -5.15 -6.44
CA ASN A 68 -10.82 -4.49 -7.66
C ASN A 68 -10.58 -2.97 -7.61
N ILE A 69 -9.78 -2.48 -8.55
CA ILE A 69 -9.54 -1.05 -8.75
C ILE A 69 -10.77 -0.45 -9.44
N SER A 70 -11.54 0.31 -8.66
CA SER A 70 -12.83 0.87 -9.07
C SER A 70 -12.71 2.24 -9.72
N HIS A 71 -11.85 3.10 -9.20
CA HIS A 71 -11.70 4.48 -9.67
C HIS A 71 -10.27 4.98 -9.49
N ARG A 72 -10.05 6.26 -9.84
CA ARG A 72 -8.74 6.89 -9.80
C ARG A 72 -8.79 8.29 -9.20
N VAL A 73 -7.84 8.60 -8.32
CA VAL A 73 -7.76 9.87 -7.60
C VAL A 73 -6.43 10.60 -7.89
N PRO A 74 -6.39 11.94 -7.80
CA PRO A 74 -5.14 12.71 -7.86
C PRO A 74 -4.12 12.26 -6.80
N PHE A 75 -2.82 12.46 -7.08
CA PHE A 75 -1.76 12.19 -6.11
C PHE A 75 -1.85 13.10 -4.87
N ASP A 76 -2.22 14.36 -5.08
CA ASP A 76 -2.40 15.35 -4.00
C ASP A 76 -3.46 14.94 -2.97
N ASP A 77 -4.54 14.28 -3.42
CA ASP A 77 -5.59 13.81 -2.52
C ASP A 77 -5.07 12.75 -1.56
N LEU A 78 -4.13 11.92 -2.00
CA LEU A 78 -3.49 10.91 -1.16
C LEU A 78 -2.40 11.51 -0.28
N ALA A 79 -1.63 12.48 -0.79
CA ALA A 79 -0.52 13.12 -0.06
C ALA A 79 -0.99 13.85 1.21
N ARG A 80 -2.26 14.28 1.26
CA ARG A 80 -2.88 14.96 2.41
C ARG A 80 -3.41 13.98 3.48
N ARG A 81 -3.37 12.68 3.24
CA ARG A 81 -3.96 11.67 4.12
C ARG A 81 -2.91 11.04 5.02
N VAL A 82 -3.34 10.65 6.22
CA VAL A 82 -2.55 9.80 7.10
C VAL A 82 -2.65 8.36 6.59
N HIS A 83 -1.54 7.79 6.13
CA HIS A 83 -1.48 6.41 5.68
C HIS A 83 -1.34 5.43 6.85
N GLY A 84 -2.02 4.30 6.75
CA GLY A 84 -1.92 3.18 7.71
C GLY A 84 -0.79 2.22 7.37
N ALA A 85 -0.55 1.97 6.07
CA ALA A 85 0.54 1.11 5.58
C ALA A 85 1.00 1.49 4.17
N VAL A 86 2.27 1.19 3.88
CA VAL A 86 2.89 1.34 2.55
C VAL A 86 3.53 0.02 2.16
N LEU A 87 3.18 -0.45 0.96
CA LEU A 87 3.57 -1.71 0.36
C LEU A 87 4.41 -1.46 -0.88
N ASN A 88 5.46 -2.25 -1.07
CA ASN A 88 6.10 -2.42 -2.36
C ASN A 88 5.34 -3.49 -3.15
N LEU A 89 4.98 -3.20 -4.40
CA LEU A 89 4.27 -4.13 -5.27
C LEU A 89 5.12 -4.45 -6.49
N LEU A 90 5.48 -5.72 -6.65
CA LEU A 90 6.27 -6.24 -7.76
C LEU A 90 5.48 -7.32 -8.50
N PRO A 91 5.70 -7.51 -9.81
CA PRO A 91 5.08 -8.62 -10.54
C PRO A 91 5.46 -9.96 -9.88
N LEU A 92 4.51 -10.89 -9.76
CA LEU A 92 4.75 -12.19 -9.14
C LEU A 92 5.73 -13.05 -9.96
N GLY A 93 5.70 -12.92 -11.29
CA GLY A 93 6.62 -13.59 -12.20
C GLY A 93 6.69 -12.91 -13.56
N SER A 94 7.50 -13.47 -14.47
CA SER A 94 7.75 -12.91 -15.81
C SER A 94 6.48 -12.81 -16.67
N LEU A 95 5.50 -13.69 -16.44
CA LEU A 95 4.20 -13.66 -17.12
C LEU A 95 3.36 -12.45 -16.70
N ASP A 96 3.52 -11.96 -15.48
CA ASP A 96 2.77 -10.81 -14.95
C ASP A 96 3.42 -9.47 -15.34
N THR A 97 4.70 -9.45 -15.76
CA THR A 97 5.45 -8.22 -16.09
C THR A 97 4.76 -7.38 -17.16
N GLY A 98 4.21 -8.00 -18.22
CA GLY A 98 3.49 -7.26 -19.26
C GLY A 98 2.24 -6.55 -18.71
N ALA A 99 1.45 -7.25 -17.90
CA ALA A 99 0.27 -6.66 -17.25
C ALA A 99 0.67 -5.59 -16.22
N TYR A 100 1.76 -5.81 -15.48
CA TYR A 100 2.31 -4.88 -14.51
C TYR A 100 2.68 -3.55 -15.15
N GLU A 101 3.46 -3.59 -16.24
CA GLU A 101 3.87 -2.40 -17.00
C GLU A 101 2.66 -1.66 -17.56
N GLU A 102 1.66 -2.37 -18.06
CA GLU A 102 0.44 -1.75 -18.54
C GLU A 102 -0.37 -1.04 -17.44
N TYR A 103 -0.40 -1.60 -16.23
CA TYR A 103 -0.99 -0.92 -15.07
C TYR A 103 -0.21 0.34 -14.70
N ALA A 104 1.13 0.24 -14.63
CA ALA A 104 1.99 1.38 -14.34
C ALA A 104 1.83 2.50 -15.38
N MET A 105 1.88 2.15 -16.68
CA MET A 105 1.67 3.09 -17.79
C MET A 105 0.27 3.72 -17.76
N TYR A 106 -0.76 2.93 -17.46
CA TYR A 106 -2.13 3.43 -17.37
C TYR A 106 -2.26 4.53 -16.31
N PHE A 107 -1.82 4.27 -15.07
CA PHE A 107 -1.91 5.26 -13.99
C PHE A 107 -1.02 6.47 -14.23
N ARG A 108 0.19 6.25 -14.78
CA ARG A 108 1.11 7.31 -15.17
C ARG A 108 0.50 8.24 -16.22
N SER A 109 -0.10 7.68 -17.28
CA SER A 109 -0.75 8.47 -18.34
C SER A 109 -1.90 9.34 -17.82
N LYS A 110 -2.56 8.89 -16.75
CA LYS A 110 -3.68 9.60 -16.11
C LYS A 110 -3.24 10.51 -14.98
N LYS A 111 -1.96 10.50 -14.58
CA LYS A 111 -1.41 11.25 -13.44
C LYS A 111 -2.25 11.07 -12.16
N ARG A 112 -2.67 9.83 -11.90
CA ARG A 112 -3.59 9.47 -10.81
C ARG A 112 -3.24 8.12 -10.20
N CYS A 113 -3.60 7.93 -8.94
CA CYS A 113 -3.57 6.63 -8.26
C CYS A 113 -4.78 5.78 -8.65
N GLY A 114 -4.62 4.46 -8.73
CA GLY A 114 -5.76 3.54 -8.70
C GLY A 114 -6.29 3.39 -7.27
N VAL A 115 -7.60 3.16 -7.10
CA VAL A 115 -8.22 2.93 -5.79
C VAL A 115 -9.01 1.63 -5.78
N ALA A 116 -8.66 0.74 -4.86
CA ALA A 116 -9.41 -0.46 -4.52
C ALA A 116 -10.00 -0.31 -3.11
N LYS A 117 -11.32 -0.40 -2.99
CA LYS A 117 -12.02 -0.30 -1.70
C LYS A 117 -11.70 -1.54 -0.86
N LEU A 118 -11.26 -1.36 0.39
CA LEU A 118 -11.03 -2.48 1.32
C LEU A 118 -12.26 -2.68 2.20
N ASP A 119 -12.68 -1.63 2.89
CA ASP A 119 -13.89 -1.57 3.71
C ASP A 119 -14.53 -0.16 3.61
N ASP A 120 -15.44 0.17 4.53
CA ASP A 120 -16.11 1.47 4.54
C ASP A 120 -15.22 2.63 5.00
N ASN A 121 -14.05 2.35 5.59
CA ASN A 121 -13.14 3.36 6.13
C ASN A 121 -11.84 3.50 5.35
N GLU A 122 -11.32 2.42 4.77
CA GLU A 122 -9.98 2.31 4.19
C GLU A 122 -10.02 1.80 2.74
N SER A 123 -9.08 2.30 1.95
CA SER A 123 -8.83 1.89 0.56
C SER A 123 -7.36 1.62 0.34
N LEU A 124 -7.07 0.71 -0.58
CA LEU A 124 -5.75 0.52 -1.16
C LEU A 124 -5.60 1.43 -2.37
N TYR A 125 -4.62 2.31 -2.31
CA TYR A 125 -4.21 3.19 -3.39
C TYR A 125 -2.99 2.63 -4.10
N VAL A 126 -3.05 2.53 -5.42
CA VAL A 126 -1.96 2.02 -6.26
C VAL A 126 -1.30 3.20 -6.96
N VAL A 127 -0.04 3.46 -6.61
CA VAL A 127 0.74 4.61 -7.09
C VAL A 127 1.77 4.13 -8.11
N PRO A 128 1.78 4.65 -9.35
CA PRO A 128 2.77 4.29 -10.35
C PRO A 128 4.13 4.94 -10.08
N PRO A 129 5.23 4.34 -10.54
CA PRO A 129 6.55 4.99 -10.53
C PRO A 129 6.55 6.12 -11.59
N CYS A 130 6.22 7.34 -11.17
CA CYS A 130 6.26 8.52 -12.04
C CYS A 130 6.78 9.78 -11.33
N PRO A 131 7.35 10.75 -12.07
CA PRO A 131 7.83 12.01 -11.50
C PRO A 131 6.72 12.82 -10.79
N GLU A 132 5.48 12.74 -11.28
CA GLU A 132 4.35 13.45 -10.69
C GLU A 132 3.95 12.92 -9.31
N ALA A 133 4.34 11.69 -8.96
CA ALA A 133 4.08 11.12 -7.65
C ALA A 133 5.21 11.41 -6.63
N GLN A 134 6.26 12.16 -7.00
CA GLN A 134 7.43 12.38 -6.13
C GLN A 134 7.09 13.15 -4.86
N ASP A 135 6.16 14.11 -4.93
CA ASP A 135 5.76 14.87 -3.75
C ASP A 135 4.92 14.02 -2.79
N LEU A 136 4.09 13.13 -3.33
CA LEU A 136 3.43 12.09 -2.55
C LEU A 136 4.45 11.15 -1.89
N ILE A 137 5.42 10.64 -2.64
CA ILE A 137 6.47 9.75 -2.10
C ILE A 137 7.23 10.44 -0.97
N ARG A 138 7.61 11.71 -1.15
CA ARG A 138 8.26 12.50 -0.09
C ARG A 138 7.36 12.68 1.14
N ALA A 139 6.06 12.91 0.96
CA ALA A 139 5.12 12.99 2.06
C ALA A 139 5.01 11.64 2.82
N LEU A 140 4.96 10.51 2.10
CA LEU A 140 4.93 9.17 2.69
C LEU A 140 6.21 8.86 3.48
N GLU A 141 7.38 9.23 2.94
CA GLU A 141 8.68 9.09 3.63
C GLU A 141 8.74 9.98 4.88
N ALA A 142 8.29 11.23 4.78
CA ALA A 142 8.29 12.17 5.91
C ALA A 142 7.35 11.72 7.05
N ALA A 143 6.22 11.09 6.73
CA ALA A 143 5.30 10.55 7.73
C ALA A 143 5.70 9.14 8.23
N SER A 144 6.72 8.51 7.62
CA SER A 144 7.34 7.28 8.10
C SER A 144 8.84 7.48 8.33
N PRO A 145 9.26 8.30 9.32
CA PRO A 145 10.67 8.64 9.54
C PRO A 145 11.54 7.45 9.98
N GLN A 146 10.94 6.34 10.41
CA GLN A 146 11.63 5.07 10.68
C GLN A 146 11.49 4.05 9.53
N GLY A 147 10.82 4.42 8.43
CA GLY A 147 10.64 3.58 7.26
C GLY A 147 11.90 3.55 6.39
N GLN A 148 12.08 2.44 5.66
CA GLN A 148 13.08 2.38 4.60
C GLN A 148 12.71 3.35 3.47
N PRO A 149 13.70 3.88 2.72
CA PRO A 149 13.42 4.70 1.54
C PRO A 149 12.53 3.94 0.55
N LEU A 150 11.53 4.63 0.00
CA LEU A 150 10.53 3.98 -0.84
C LEU A 150 11.10 3.73 -2.25
N PRO A 151 10.87 2.54 -2.83
CA PRO A 151 11.34 2.23 -4.17
C PRO A 151 10.66 3.14 -5.20
N ARG A 152 11.47 3.77 -6.06
CA ARG A 152 11.01 4.75 -7.07
C ARG A 152 10.72 4.12 -8.43
N ASN A 153 11.07 2.85 -8.59
CA ASN A 153 10.94 2.06 -9.81
C ASN A 153 9.86 0.97 -9.71
N ALA A 154 9.04 0.99 -8.66
CA ALA A 154 7.99 0.00 -8.41
C ALA A 154 6.62 0.65 -8.23
N LEU A 155 5.56 -0.14 -8.40
CA LEU A 155 4.23 0.24 -7.96
C LEU A 155 4.23 0.26 -6.43
N LEU A 156 3.68 1.33 -5.85
CA LEU A 156 3.48 1.40 -4.40
C LEU A 156 2.01 1.19 -4.07
N GLY A 157 1.75 0.37 -3.06
CA GLY A 157 0.42 0.18 -2.47
C GLY A 157 0.33 0.98 -1.18
N VAL A 158 -0.54 1.99 -1.10
CA VAL A 158 -0.74 2.79 0.10
C VAL A 158 -2.11 2.49 0.66
N ILE A 159 -2.22 2.06 1.91
CA ILE A 159 -3.50 1.87 2.59
C ILE A 159 -3.78 3.13 3.40
N ALA A 160 -4.88 3.81 3.08
CA ALA A 160 -5.26 5.07 3.70
C ALA A 160 -6.80 5.21 3.75
N PRO A 161 -7.32 6.17 4.54
CA PRO A 161 -8.76 6.40 4.64
C PRO A 161 -9.40 6.73 3.28
N ASN A 162 -10.62 6.24 3.09
CA ASN A 162 -11.42 6.39 1.87
C ASN A 162 -11.53 7.84 1.39
N PRO A 163 -11.60 8.08 0.05
CA PRO A 163 -11.65 9.42 -0.51
C PRO A 163 -12.76 10.28 0.09
N GLU A 164 -13.94 9.69 0.28
CA GLU A 164 -15.16 10.34 0.78
C GLU A 164 -15.14 10.68 2.28
N ARG A 165 -14.26 10.06 3.07
CA ARG A 165 -14.22 10.30 4.53
C ARG A 165 -13.28 11.44 4.92
N SER A 166 -12.37 11.82 4.04
CA SER A 166 -11.39 12.90 4.32
C SER A 166 -12.01 14.29 4.42
N VAL A 167 -13.28 14.46 4.02
CA VAL A 167 -14.03 15.71 4.24
C VAL A 167 -14.59 15.84 5.66
N ASN A 168 -14.55 14.79 6.50
CA ASN A 168 -15.16 14.81 7.84
C ASN A 168 -14.19 14.62 9.02
N ALA A 169 -12.89 14.47 8.79
CA ALA A 169 -11.90 14.38 9.88
C ALA A 169 -11.53 15.74 10.52
N GLY A 170 -12.33 16.80 10.26
CA GLY A 170 -12.16 18.15 10.81
C GLY A 170 -13.40 18.72 11.50
N ALA A 171 -14.47 17.95 11.69
CA ALA A 171 -15.62 18.41 12.48
C ALA A 171 -15.43 17.98 13.94
N ALA A 172 -14.73 18.81 14.71
CA ALA A 172 -14.89 18.82 16.16
C ALA A 172 -16.39 18.88 16.46
N ALA A 173 -16.88 17.92 17.24
CA ALA A 173 -18.27 17.90 17.68
C ALA A 173 -18.63 19.27 18.29
N PRO A 174 -19.72 19.93 17.85
CA PRO A 174 -20.20 21.10 18.56
C PRO A 174 -20.60 20.64 19.96
N LEU A 175 -20.01 21.27 20.99
CA LEU A 175 -20.46 21.18 22.37
C LEU A 175 -21.99 21.34 22.39
N PRO A 176 -22.75 20.47 23.07
CA PRO A 176 -24.18 20.68 23.21
C PRO A 176 -24.41 22.02 23.94
N ALA A 177 -25.15 22.91 23.28
CA ALA A 177 -25.56 24.19 23.82
C ALA A 177 -26.29 23.95 25.15
N ARG A 178 -25.70 24.47 26.23
CA ARG A 178 -26.24 24.46 27.58
C ARG A 178 -27.52 25.33 27.58
N ALA A 179 -28.68 24.69 27.71
CA ALA A 179 -29.96 25.37 27.85
C ALA A 179 -29.94 26.31 29.08
N PRO A 180 -30.48 27.54 28.99
CA PRO A 180 -30.64 28.40 30.16
C PRO A 180 -31.69 27.81 31.11
N ALA A 181 -31.35 27.79 32.40
CA ALA A 181 -32.21 27.31 33.48
C ALA A 181 -33.50 28.13 33.58
N PRO A 182 -34.66 27.50 33.91
CA PRO A 182 -35.88 28.23 34.16
C PRO A 182 -35.79 29.01 35.48
N ALA A 183 -36.21 30.28 35.43
CA ALA A 183 -36.33 31.16 36.59
C ALA A 183 -37.39 30.61 37.57
N ALA A 184 -37.04 30.63 38.85
CA ALA A 184 -37.93 30.25 39.95
C ALA A 184 -39.11 31.24 40.09
N PRO A 185 -40.30 30.78 40.51
CA PRO A 185 -41.40 31.67 40.84
C PRO A 185 -41.20 32.29 42.23
N ALA A 186 -41.61 33.55 42.36
CA ALA A 186 -41.87 34.22 43.64
C ALA A 186 -43.35 34.09 44.01
#